data_AF-A0A958TNL4-F1
#
_entry.id   AF-A0A958TNL4-F1
#
_cell.length_a   1.000
_cell.length_b   1.000
_cell.length_c   1.000
_cell.angle_alpha   90.00
_cell.angle_beta   90.00
_cell.angle_gamma   90.00
#
_symmetry.space_group_name_H-M   'P 1'
#
loop_
_entity.id
_entity.type
_entity.pdbx_description
1 polymer ?
#
loop_
_entity_poly.entity_id
_entity_poly.type
_entity_poly.pdbx_seq_one_letter_code
_entity_poly.pdbx_strand_id
1 'polypeptide(L)'
;MTKKYYKVVTKDMESVIMNPKTSYESWRNDFCIKYVIGEWIKPKMEGTSIMVFDDLRAAKKFRSAEFNARKIFECEVKNPRRQGFITNLSDVQRVYNKLKSLIRRKKKRTDLYRIYKKDWIPASTVFCSAVKLVKEVV
;
A
#
# COMPACT_ATOMS: atom_id res chain seq x y z
N MET A 1 -12.92 15.84 -17.65
CA MET A 1 -12.62 14.39 -17.55
C MET A 1 -12.44 14.03 -16.09
N THR A 2 -13.18 13.05 -15.57
CA THR A 2 -13.05 12.57 -14.19
C THR A 2 -11.75 11.79 -14.06
N LYS A 3 -10.88 12.16 -13.12
CA LYS A 3 -9.59 11.48 -12.91
C LYS A 3 -9.85 10.05 -12.41
N LYS A 4 -9.23 9.05 -13.06
CA LYS A 4 -9.34 7.64 -12.68
C LYS A 4 -8.28 7.25 -11.65
N TYR A 5 -8.67 6.36 -10.74
CA TYR A 5 -7.78 5.76 -9.74
C TYR A 5 -7.92 4.25 -9.76
N TYR A 6 -6.90 3.56 -9.25
CA TYR A 6 -6.80 2.11 -9.24
C TYR A 6 -6.52 1.61 -7.84
N LYS A 7 -7.34 0.68 -7.36
CA LYS A 7 -7.15 0.01 -6.07
C LYS A 7 -6.74 -1.43 -6.30
N VAL A 8 -5.73 -1.87 -5.58
CA VAL A 8 -5.31 -3.27 -5.52
C VAL A 8 -5.87 -3.88 -4.23
N VAL A 9 -6.59 -4.99 -4.35
CA VAL A 9 -7.18 -5.75 -3.24
C VAL A 9 -6.81 -7.23 -3.35
N THR A 10 -6.85 -7.98 -2.26
CA THR A 10 -6.69 -9.45 -2.27
C THR A 10 -7.85 -10.12 -3.00
N LYS A 11 -7.72 -11.43 -3.30
CA LYS A 11 -8.82 -12.27 -3.79
C LYS A 11 -10.09 -12.16 -2.94
N ASP A 12 -9.94 -12.02 -1.63
CA ASP A 12 -11.05 -11.93 -0.66
C ASP A 12 -11.62 -10.50 -0.53
N MET A 13 -11.25 -9.60 -1.46
CA MET A 13 -11.66 -8.20 -1.50
C MET A 13 -11.14 -7.39 -0.31
N GLU A 14 -9.92 -7.65 0.16
CA GLU A 14 -9.34 -6.94 1.30
C GLU A 14 -8.11 -6.11 0.93
N SER A 15 -7.83 -5.05 1.70
CA SER A 15 -6.54 -4.37 1.63
C SER A 15 -6.20 -3.68 2.95
N VAL A 16 -4.91 -3.49 3.18
CA VAL A 16 -4.38 -2.76 4.34
C VAL A 16 -4.62 -1.24 4.20
N ILE A 17 -5.00 -0.58 5.29
CA ILE A 17 -4.96 0.88 5.42
C ILE A 17 -3.64 1.35 5.99
N MET A 18 -3.20 2.51 5.51
CA MET A 18 -1.92 3.09 5.88
C MET A 18 -2.14 4.15 6.95
N ASN A 19 -1.43 4.04 8.06
CA ASN A 19 -1.25 5.16 8.97
C ASN A 19 0.08 5.85 8.63
N PRO A 20 0.07 7.10 8.16
CA PRO A 20 1.28 7.82 7.78
C PRO A 20 2.23 8.12 8.95
N LYS A 21 1.76 7.96 10.20
CA LYS A 21 2.52 8.28 11.43
C LYS A 21 3.08 7.08 12.16
N THR A 22 2.79 5.83 11.76
CA THR A 22 3.27 4.64 12.47
C THR A 22 4.25 3.81 11.65
N SER A 23 5.29 3.31 12.30
CA SER A 23 6.20 2.31 11.74
C SER A 23 5.47 0.98 11.49
N TYR A 24 5.97 0.22 10.51
CA TYR A 24 5.40 -1.03 9.97
C TYR A 24 5.15 -2.15 11.01
N GLU A 25 5.60 -2.00 12.26
CA GLU A 25 5.59 -3.05 13.29
C GLU A 25 4.23 -3.24 13.99
N SER A 26 3.23 -2.39 13.74
CA SER A 26 1.90 -2.49 14.38
C SER A 26 0.80 -3.13 13.50
N TRP A 27 1.16 -3.81 12.42
CA TRP A 27 0.21 -4.40 11.45
C TRP A 27 -0.51 -5.63 12.03
N ARG A 28 -1.48 -5.39 12.91
CA ARG A 28 -2.49 -6.37 13.33
C ARG A 28 -3.67 -6.37 12.34
N ASN A 29 -4.52 -7.41 12.40
CA ASN A 29 -5.69 -7.62 11.55
C ASN A 29 -6.65 -6.39 11.47
N ASP A 30 -6.58 -5.47 12.45
CA ASP A 30 -7.39 -4.26 12.52
C ASP A 30 -7.12 -3.25 11.39
N PHE A 31 -6.00 -3.39 10.66
CA PHE A 31 -5.65 -2.53 9.53
C PHE A 31 -6.18 -3.05 8.19
N CYS A 32 -6.85 -4.21 8.14
CA CYS A 32 -7.46 -4.72 6.92
C CYS A 32 -8.92 -4.25 6.77
N ILE A 33 -9.26 -3.82 5.55
CA ILE A 33 -10.61 -3.44 5.18
C ILE A 33 -11.09 -4.29 4.03
N LYS A 34 -12.30 -4.83 4.19
CA LYS A 34 -13.03 -5.55 3.16
C LYS A 34 -13.84 -4.58 2.32
N TYR A 35 -13.79 -4.75 1.01
CA TYR A 35 -14.46 -3.92 0.03
C TYR A 35 -15.68 -4.61 -0.54
N VAL A 36 -16.71 -3.81 -0.82
CA VAL A 36 -17.88 -4.19 -1.61
C VAL A 36 -17.91 -3.31 -2.85
N ILE A 37 -18.10 -3.91 -4.02
CA ILE A 37 -18.16 -3.18 -5.29
C ILE A 37 -19.41 -2.29 -5.28
N GLY A 38 -19.27 -1.03 -5.68
CA GLY A 38 -20.38 -0.08 -5.69
C GLY A 38 -20.56 0.70 -4.38
N GLU A 39 -19.92 0.30 -3.29
CA GLU A 39 -20.04 0.95 -1.99
C GLU A 39 -18.87 1.89 -1.66
N TRP A 40 -19.17 2.97 -0.93
CA TRP A 40 -18.16 3.86 -0.39
C TRP A 40 -17.57 3.30 0.90
N ILE A 41 -16.29 2.96 0.85
CA ILE A 41 -15.56 2.40 1.99
C ILE A 41 -14.61 3.44 2.57
N LYS A 42 -14.61 3.57 3.90
CA LYS A 42 -13.73 4.48 4.68
C LYS A 42 -12.76 3.68 5.54
N PRO A 43 -11.60 4.25 5.92
CA PRO A 43 -10.75 3.66 6.94
C PRO A 43 -11.52 3.42 8.24
N LYS A 44 -11.36 2.24 8.87
CA LYS A 44 -11.99 1.92 10.16
C LYS A 44 -11.33 2.67 11.33
N MET A 45 -10.06 3.04 11.18
CA MET A 45 -9.24 3.64 12.23
C MET A 45 -8.95 5.10 11.92
N GLU A 46 -9.14 5.97 12.90
CA GLU A 46 -8.84 7.40 12.79
C GLU A 46 -7.34 7.63 12.50
N GLY A 47 -7.03 8.67 11.72
CA GLY A 47 -5.65 8.98 11.32
C GLY A 47 -5.07 8.06 10.26
N THR A 48 -5.83 7.07 9.77
CA THR A 48 -5.41 6.19 8.66
C THR A 48 -6.01 6.63 7.33
N SER A 49 -5.46 6.13 6.23
CA SER A 49 -5.89 6.47 4.88
C SER A 49 -5.85 5.25 3.96
N ILE A 50 -6.70 5.29 2.94
CA ILE A 50 -6.74 4.26 1.91
C ILE A 50 -5.72 4.61 0.84
N MET A 51 -4.85 3.66 0.52
CA MET A 51 -3.89 3.78 -0.56
C MET A 51 -4.51 3.35 -1.89
N VAL A 52 -4.41 4.18 -2.93
CA VAL A 52 -4.75 3.90 -4.33
C VAL A 52 -3.60 4.33 -5.24
N PHE A 53 -3.68 3.99 -6.52
CA PHE A 53 -2.74 4.42 -7.55
C PHE A 53 -3.46 5.29 -8.57
N ASP A 54 -2.85 6.38 -9.03
CA ASP A 54 -3.38 7.15 -10.17
C ASP A 54 -2.80 6.72 -11.52
N ASP A 55 -2.03 5.63 -11.54
CA ASP A 55 -1.51 4.96 -12.73
C ASP A 55 -1.73 3.44 -12.66
N LEU A 56 -2.31 2.87 -13.72
CA LEU A 56 -2.59 1.44 -13.82
C LEU A 56 -1.30 0.62 -13.90
N ARG A 57 -0.25 1.13 -14.55
CA ARG A 57 1.02 0.40 -14.68
C ARG A 57 1.68 0.21 -13.31
N ALA A 58 1.66 1.26 -12.48
CA ALA A 58 2.09 1.17 -11.10
C ALA A 58 1.24 0.19 -10.26
N ALA A 59 -0.09 0.20 -10.41
CA ALA A 59 -0.97 -0.76 -9.74
C ALA A 59 -0.64 -2.22 -10.13
N LYS A 60 -0.38 -2.48 -11.43
CA LYS A 60 0.07 -3.79 -11.92
C LYS A 60 1.43 -4.19 -11.35
N LYS A 61 2.38 -3.26 -11.26
CA LYS A 61 3.70 -3.49 -10.64
C LYS A 61 3.55 -3.84 -9.16
N PHE A 62 2.73 -3.10 -8.43
CA PHE A 62 2.44 -3.37 -7.01
C PHE A 62 1.75 -4.73 -6.82
N ARG A 63 0.81 -5.09 -7.70
CA ARG A 63 0.19 -6.42 -7.72
C ARG A 63 1.23 -7.53 -7.87
N SER A 64 2.17 -7.39 -8.80
CA SER A 64 3.18 -8.41 -9.08
C SER A 64 4.26 -8.56 -8.00
N ALA A 65 4.47 -7.54 -7.18
CA ALA A 65 5.47 -7.55 -6.12
C ALA A 65 5.05 -8.34 -4.88
N GLU A 66 3.78 -8.73 -4.80
CA GLU A 66 3.18 -9.32 -3.60
C GLU A 66 2.68 -10.73 -3.90
N PHE A 67 3.02 -11.66 -3.01
CA PHE A 67 2.82 -13.11 -3.20
C PHE A 67 1.35 -13.55 -3.19
N ASN A 68 0.42 -12.65 -2.87
CA ASN A 68 -1.01 -12.94 -2.83
C ASN A 68 -1.69 -12.52 -4.13
N ALA A 69 -2.51 -13.41 -4.68
CA ALA A 69 -3.31 -13.10 -5.84
C ALA A 69 -4.24 -11.92 -5.52
N ARG A 70 -4.07 -10.86 -6.29
CA ARG A 70 -4.65 -9.54 -6.06
C ARG A 70 -5.41 -9.10 -7.30
N LYS A 71 -6.59 -8.54 -7.09
CA LYS A 71 -7.43 -7.93 -8.13
C LYS A 71 -7.16 -6.43 -8.21
N ILE A 72 -7.34 -5.85 -9.39
CA ILE A 72 -7.23 -4.41 -9.62
C ILE A 72 -8.58 -3.86 -10.04
N PHE A 73 -9.04 -2.80 -9.36
CA PHE A 73 -10.29 -2.13 -9.67
C PHE A 73 -10.06 -0.67 -10.06
N GLU A 74 -10.78 -0.19 -11.08
CA GLU A 74 -11.06 1.24 -11.24
C GLU A 74 -11.92 1.72 -10.08
N CYS A 75 -11.60 2.90 -9.54
CA CYS A 75 -12.28 3.43 -8.37
C CYS A 75 -12.45 4.95 -8.40
N GLU A 76 -13.48 5.39 -7.68
CA GLU A 76 -13.71 6.78 -7.31
C GLU A 76 -13.16 7.02 -5.91
N VAL A 77 -12.64 8.22 -5.64
CA VAL A 77 -12.00 8.55 -4.36
C VAL A 77 -12.47 9.89 -3.80
N LYS A 78 -12.51 10.00 -2.46
CA LYS A 78 -12.77 11.26 -1.76
C LYS A 78 -11.50 11.81 -1.12
N ASN A 79 -11.24 13.09 -1.34
CA ASN A 79 -10.09 13.84 -0.80
C ASN A 79 -8.74 13.19 -1.15
N PRO A 80 -8.42 12.98 -2.45
CA PRO A 80 -7.14 12.41 -2.85
C PRO A 80 -5.99 13.36 -2.47
N ARG A 81 -4.99 12.83 -1.78
CA ARG A 81 -3.76 13.53 -1.40
C ARG A 81 -2.56 12.70 -1.81
N ARG A 82 -1.66 13.28 -2.59
CA ARG A 82 -0.34 12.69 -2.77
C ARG A 82 0.45 13.00 -1.51
N GLN A 83 0.79 11.97 -0.75
CA GLN A 83 1.78 12.16 0.29
C GLN A 83 3.12 12.24 -0.42
N GLY A 84 3.79 13.39 -0.33
CA GLY A 84 5.20 13.48 -0.68
C GLY A 84 5.92 12.35 0.06
N PHE A 85 6.82 11.65 -0.63
CA PHE A 85 7.51 10.47 -0.15
C PHE A 85 7.68 10.45 1.38
N ILE A 86 7.24 9.38 2.05
CA ILE A 86 7.73 9.08 3.40
C ILE A 86 9.20 8.68 3.23
N THR A 87 10.06 9.68 3.06
CA THR A 87 11.51 9.58 3.16
C THR A 87 11.92 10.34 4.38
N ASN A 88 11.46 9.92 5.56
CA ASN A 88 12.33 10.10 6.71
C ASN A 88 13.40 9.02 6.58
N LEU A 89 14.50 9.39 5.92
CA LEU A 89 15.69 8.54 5.76
C LEU A 89 16.14 7.95 7.10
N SER A 90 15.88 8.66 8.21
CA SER A 90 16.09 8.21 9.59
C SER A 90 15.28 6.97 9.97
N ASP A 91 14.00 6.87 9.58
CA ASP A 91 13.16 5.70 9.85
C ASP A 91 13.58 4.50 9.00
N VAL A 92 13.95 4.75 7.73
CA VAL A 92 14.53 3.74 6.84
C VAL A 92 15.87 3.24 7.40
N GLN A 93 16.71 4.14 7.90
CA GLN A 93 18.00 3.80 8.51
C GLN A 93 17.83 3.03 9.82
N ARG A 94 16.82 3.35 10.63
CA ARG A 94 16.49 2.64 11.88
C ARG A 94 16.00 1.22 11.60
N VAL A 95 15.10 1.04 10.64
CA VAL A 95 14.65 -0.28 10.18
C VAL A 95 15.80 -1.06 9.55
N TYR A 96 16.67 -0.41 8.77
CA TYR A 96 17.89 -1.01 8.22
C TYR A 96 18.84 -1.50 9.33
N ASN A 97 19.09 -0.68 10.35
CA ASN A 97 19.97 -1.06 11.46
C ASN A 97 19.38 -2.22 12.28
N LYS A 98 18.06 -2.25 12.49
CA LYS A 98 17.33 -3.34 13.16
C LYS A 98 17.33 -4.63 12.33
N LEU A 99 17.17 -4.55 11.00
CA LEU A 99 17.29 -5.69 10.10
C LEU A 99 18.74 -6.20 9.97
N LYS A 100 19.73 -5.29 9.95
CA LYS A 100 21.15 -5.64 9.88
C LYS A 100 21.61 -6.43 11.11
N SER A 101 21.08 -6.12 12.30
CA SER A 101 21.37 -6.89 13.52
C SER A 101 20.71 -8.28 13.51
N LEU A 102 19.49 -8.40 12.96
CA LEU A 102 18.80 -9.68 12.78
C LEU A 102 19.44 -10.57 11.69
N ILE A 103 19.89 -9.98 10.58
CA ILE A 103 20.55 -10.68 9.48
C ILE A 103 21.95 -11.17 9.87
N ARG A 104 22.67 -10.44 10.75
CA ARG A 104 23.94 -10.93 11.32
C ARG A 104 23.78 -12.24 12.10
N ARG A 105 22.56 -12.57 12.56
CA ARG A 105 22.25 -13.82 13.26
C ARG A 105 21.82 -14.98 12.33
N LYS A 106 21.55 -14.74 11.04
CA LYS A 106 21.18 -15.80 10.08
C LYS A 106 22.00 -15.66 8.80
N LYS A 107 23.08 -16.44 8.69
CA LYS A 107 23.82 -16.70 7.45
C LYS A 107 22.86 -17.27 6.40
N LYS A 108 22.31 -16.44 5.52
CA LYS A 108 21.88 -16.74 4.13
C LYS A 108 21.31 -15.45 3.55
N ARG A 109 22.13 -14.74 2.78
CA ARG A 109 21.98 -13.32 2.47
C ARG A 109 22.36 -13.09 1.01
N THR A 110 21.38 -12.92 0.13
CA THR A 110 21.59 -12.17 -1.13
C THR A 110 20.31 -11.64 -1.79
N ASP A 111 19.12 -12.25 -1.61
CA ASP A 111 17.94 -11.80 -2.37
C ASP A 111 17.13 -10.65 -1.76
N LEU A 112 17.12 -10.50 -0.42
CA LEU A 112 16.30 -9.47 0.25
C LEU A 112 16.79 -8.03 -0.03
N TYR A 113 18.07 -7.84 -0.34
CA TYR A 113 18.66 -6.51 -0.58
C TYR A 113 18.15 -5.84 -1.87
N ARG A 114 17.73 -6.62 -2.86
CA ARG A 114 17.21 -6.13 -4.15
C ARG A 114 15.72 -5.80 -4.11
N ILE A 115 14.98 -6.42 -3.18
CA ILE A 115 13.53 -6.25 -2.98
C ILE A 115 13.20 -4.95 -2.23
N TYR A 116 14.10 -4.49 -1.35
CA TYR A 116 13.83 -3.40 -0.39
C TYR A 116 14.29 -1.99 -0.81
N LYS A 117 15.07 -1.85 -1.90
CA LYS A 117 15.64 -0.54 -2.27
C LYS A 117 14.58 0.34 -2.96
N LYS A 118 14.19 1.42 -2.29
CA LYS A 118 13.68 2.72 -2.83
C LYS A 118 12.31 2.83 -3.54
N ASP A 119 11.68 1.76 -4.04
CA ASP A 119 10.57 1.92 -5.02
C ASP A 119 9.18 1.42 -4.60
N TRP A 120 8.95 1.09 -3.31
CA TRP A 120 7.71 0.39 -2.92
C TRP A 120 6.46 1.26 -2.77
N ILE A 121 6.62 2.58 -2.65
CA ILE A 121 5.51 3.52 -2.83
C ILE A 121 5.74 4.16 -4.20
N PRO A 122 5.12 3.64 -5.27
CA PRO A 122 5.17 4.26 -6.58
C PRO A 122 4.86 5.76 -6.46
N ALA A 123 5.53 6.61 -7.24
CA ALA A 123 5.21 8.04 -7.30
C ALA A 123 3.72 8.32 -7.65
N SER A 124 3.03 7.32 -8.20
CA SER A 124 1.60 7.32 -8.48
C SER A 124 0.71 6.99 -7.28
N THR A 125 1.28 6.79 -6.09
CA THR A 125 0.51 6.47 -4.88
C THR A 125 -0.24 7.70 -4.40
N VAL A 126 -1.53 7.52 -4.16
CA VAL A 126 -2.44 8.54 -3.66
C VAL A 126 -3.16 7.99 -2.45
N PHE A 127 -3.25 8.80 -1.41
CA PHE A 127 -4.02 8.48 -0.21
C PHE A 127 -5.36 9.18 -0.25
N CYS A 128 -6.41 8.51 0.21
CA CYS A 128 -7.75 9.09 0.23
C CYS A 128 -8.53 8.72 1.50
N SER A 129 -9.55 9.52 1.79
CA SER A 129 -10.43 9.35 2.95
C SER A 129 -11.55 8.33 2.73
N ALA A 130 -11.89 8.05 1.47
CA ALA A 130 -12.84 7.01 1.08
C ALA A 130 -12.58 6.58 -0.37
N VAL A 131 -12.93 5.34 -0.68
CA VAL A 131 -12.86 4.79 -2.05
C VAL A 131 -14.14 4.00 -2.35
N LYS A 132 -14.57 4.04 -3.61
CA LYS A 132 -15.63 3.18 -4.14
C LYS A 132 -15.09 2.41 -5.32
N LEU A 133 -15.11 1.07 -5.24
CA LEU A 133 -14.71 0.21 -6.35
C LEU A 133 -15.82 0.21 -7.39
N VAL A 134 -15.47 0.46 -8.66
CA VAL A 134 -16.43 0.59 -9.76
C VAL A 134 -16.36 -0.62 -10.69
N LYS A 135 -15.16 -0.97 -11.16
CA LYS A 135 -15.00 -2.00 -12.20
C LYS A 135 -13.68 -2.76 -12.02
N GLU A 136 -13.74 -4.09 -12.06
CA GLU A 136 -12.54 -4.94 -12.09
C GLU A 136 -11.84 -4.80 -13.45
N VAL A 137 -10.52 -4.64 -13.43
CA VAL A 137 -9.69 -4.44 -14.62
C VAL A 137 -8.82 -5.66 -14.89
N VAL A 138 -8.33 -6.31 -13.83
CA VAL A 138 -7.43 -7.47 -13.88
C VAL A 138 -7.45 -8.26 -12.57
#